data_AF-A0A9Q1JSG2-F1
#
_entry.id   AF-A0A9Q1JSG2-F1
#
_cell.length_a   1.000
_cell.length_b   1.000
_cell.length_c   1.000
_cell.angle_alpha   90.00
_cell.angle_beta   90.00
_cell.angle_gamma   90.00
#
_symmetry.space_group_name_H-M   'P 1'
#
loop_
_entity.id
_entity.type
_entity.pdbx_description
1 polymer ?
#
loop_
_entity_poly.entity_id
_entity_poly.type
_entity_poly.pdbx_seq_one_letter_code
_entity_poly.pdbx_strand_id
1 'polypeptide(L)'
;MVTAFEFALSLVEQLYTESVAQEVRDSLLVITENDHSKEEFNQVEWSLDHPPHAFIPIANGSNKIEIITMADIVRRARINVVVASAKKSLQITASRGTKIVTDKSLSMAVESIYYLIILLVGLGPRGQGGGEGTPLVLMAKQDSVTLTIAFLEESTDRIDGAICSSPEVPQEQGLAKDKRITAFPSILEKLTCKVVDGAKVVIDGKLITSKWLT
;
A
#
# COMPACT_ATOMS: atom_id res chain seq x y z
N MET A 1 -0.60 10.48 -9.50
CA MET A 1 -0.55 11.35 -8.29
C MET A 1 -1.88 11.29 -7.56
N VAL A 2 -2.99 11.54 -8.25
CA VAL A 2 -4.35 11.51 -7.69
C VAL A 2 -4.69 10.18 -6.99
N THR A 3 -4.29 9.03 -7.55
CA THR A 3 -4.73 7.74 -7.00
C THR A 3 -4.07 7.35 -5.67
N ALA A 4 -2.77 7.63 -5.48
CA ALA A 4 -2.09 7.43 -4.20
C ALA A 4 -2.61 8.37 -3.11
N PHE A 5 -3.06 9.56 -3.51
CA PHE A 5 -3.68 10.53 -2.63
C PHE A 5 -5.06 10.05 -2.17
N GLU A 6 -5.95 9.69 -3.10
CA GLU A 6 -7.28 9.17 -2.80
C GLU A 6 -7.22 7.88 -1.96
N PHE A 7 -6.27 6.99 -2.26
CA PHE A 7 -6.02 5.80 -1.47
C PHE A 7 -5.65 6.13 -0.02
N ALA A 8 -4.68 7.03 0.19
CA ALA A 8 -4.22 7.38 1.53
C ALA A 8 -5.30 8.13 2.32
N LEU A 9 -6.09 9.00 1.68
CA LEU A 9 -7.23 9.65 2.33
C LEU A 9 -8.35 8.65 2.67
N SER A 10 -8.66 7.71 1.77
CA SER A 10 -9.66 6.67 2.04
C SER A 10 -9.23 5.76 3.20
N LEU A 11 -7.93 5.47 3.32
CA LEU A 11 -7.38 4.76 4.47
C LEU A 11 -7.58 5.55 5.78
N VAL A 12 -7.25 6.84 5.77
CA VAL A 12 -7.43 7.73 6.94
C VAL A 12 -8.90 7.84 7.34
N GLU A 13 -9.79 7.95 6.36
CA GLU A 13 -11.24 7.98 6.58
C GLU A 13 -11.74 6.72 7.27
N GLN A 14 -11.29 5.53 6.82
CA GLN A 14 -11.68 4.25 7.39
C GLN A 14 -11.15 4.03 8.81
N LEU A 15 -9.91 4.45 9.08
CA LEU A 15 -9.28 4.31 10.41
C LEU A 15 -9.85 5.27 11.45
N TYR A 16 -10.32 6.41 11.00
CA TYR A 16 -10.79 7.49 11.85
C TYR A 16 -12.18 7.93 11.40
N THR A 17 -12.27 9.05 10.71
CA THR A 17 -13.53 9.62 10.21
C THR A 17 -13.27 10.44 8.96
N GLU A 18 -14.35 10.71 8.21
CA GLU A 18 -14.33 11.64 7.08
C GLU A 18 -13.82 13.04 7.48
N SER A 19 -14.15 13.51 8.68
CA SER A 19 -13.66 14.80 9.20
C SER A 19 -12.13 14.83 9.29
N VAL A 20 -11.50 13.78 9.81
CA VAL A 20 -10.03 13.70 9.91
C VAL A 20 -9.40 13.64 8.52
N ALA A 21 -9.98 12.87 7.60
CA ALA A 21 -9.51 12.82 6.22
C ALA A 21 -9.61 14.19 5.52
N GLN A 22 -10.69 14.94 5.76
CA GLN A 22 -10.88 16.27 5.20
C GLN A 22 -9.88 17.29 5.78
N GLU A 23 -9.61 17.26 7.09
CA GLU A 23 -8.56 18.09 7.70
C GLU A 23 -7.18 17.84 7.08
N VAL A 24 -6.84 16.55 6.86
CA VAL A 24 -5.59 16.17 6.19
C VAL A 24 -5.58 16.67 4.75
N ARG A 25 -6.69 16.52 4.00
CA ARG A 25 -6.84 17.04 2.64
C ARG A 25 -6.63 18.56 2.58
N ASP A 26 -7.28 19.31 3.46
CA ASP A 26 -7.19 20.78 3.50
C ASP A 26 -5.76 21.25 3.81
N SER A 27 -5.03 20.50 4.64
CA SER A 27 -3.62 20.79 4.98
C SER A 27 -2.63 20.62 3.82
N LEU A 28 -3.02 19.92 2.75
CA LEU A 28 -2.15 19.57 1.63
C LEU A 28 -2.14 20.62 0.52
N LEU A 29 -3.10 21.58 0.54
CA LEU A 29 -3.27 22.60 -0.51
C LEU A 29 -3.38 22.01 -1.94
N VAL A 30 -3.77 20.73 -2.05
CA VAL A 30 -3.96 20.05 -3.34
C VAL A 30 -5.40 20.25 -3.78
N ILE A 31 -5.59 20.84 -4.96
CA ILE A 31 -6.91 20.89 -5.62
C ILE A 31 -7.10 19.56 -6.35
N THR A 32 -7.98 18.71 -5.83
CA THR A 32 -8.42 17.50 -6.52
C THR A 32 -9.80 17.74 -7.13
N GLU A 33 -10.03 17.24 -8.33
CA GLU A 33 -11.41 17.12 -8.85
C GLU A 33 -12.17 16.09 -7.97
N ASN A 34 -13.43 16.39 -7.65
CA ASN A 34 -14.32 15.59 -6.77
C ASN A 34 -14.71 14.21 -7.34
N ASP A 35 -13.92 13.64 -8.24
CA ASP A 35 -14.14 12.32 -8.83
C ASP A 35 -13.62 11.24 -7.86
N HIS A 36 -14.34 11.08 -6.74
CA HIS A 36 -14.12 10.07 -5.71
C HIS A 36 -14.80 8.75 -6.12
N SER A 37 -14.28 8.05 -7.13
CA SER A 37 -14.74 6.67 -7.40
C SER A 37 -14.14 5.69 -6.37
N LYS A 38 -14.64 5.76 -5.14
CA LYS A 38 -14.40 4.78 -4.08
C LYS A 38 -15.57 3.80 -4.05
N GLU A 39 -15.27 2.50 -4.08
CA GLU A 39 -16.29 1.45 -3.90
C GLU A 39 -15.93 0.57 -2.70
N GLU A 40 -16.94 0.26 -1.89
CA GLU A 40 -16.76 -0.49 -0.65
C GLU A 40 -17.69 -1.71 -0.60
N PHE A 41 -17.13 -2.83 -0.14
CA PHE A 41 -17.80 -4.12 -0.06
C PHE A 41 -17.49 -4.79 1.27
N ASN A 42 -18.39 -5.65 1.74
CA ASN A 42 -18.20 -6.42 2.97
C ASN A 42 -17.73 -5.54 4.14
N GLN A 43 -18.45 -4.44 4.38
CA GLN A 43 -18.09 -3.42 5.36
C GLN A 43 -17.87 -4.02 6.74
N VAL A 44 -16.76 -3.63 7.37
CA VAL A 44 -16.38 -3.99 8.74
C VAL A 44 -15.84 -2.76 9.43
N GLU A 45 -15.98 -2.70 10.75
CA GLU A 45 -15.38 -1.62 11.54
C GLU A 45 -13.86 -1.79 11.63
N TRP A 46 -13.12 -0.71 11.36
CA TRP A 46 -11.67 -0.65 11.52
C TRP A 46 -11.32 -0.08 12.90
N SER A 47 -11.80 -0.73 13.95
CA SER A 47 -11.48 -0.33 15.32
C SER A 47 -10.08 -0.81 15.69
N LEU A 48 -9.30 0.11 16.28
CA LEU A 48 -7.97 -0.16 16.81
C LEU A 48 -7.93 0.32 18.27
N ASP A 49 -7.57 -0.57 19.18
CA ASP A 49 -7.53 -0.28 20.62
C ASP A 49 -6.29 0.53 21.05
N HIS A 50 -5.46 0.91 20.09
CA HIS A 50 -4.21 1.64 20.26
C HIS A 50 -3.92 2.51 19.03
N PRO A 51 -2.99 3.48 19.12
CA PRO A 51 -2.58 4.25 17.95
C PRO A 51 -2.09 3.33 16.81
N PRO A 52 -2.55 3.52 15.56
CA PRO A 52 -2.11 2.71 14.43
C PRO A 52 -0.63 2.93 14.10
N HIS A 53 0.04 1.86 13.69
CA HIS A 53 1.36 1.90 13.06
C HIS A 53 1.24 1.44 11.61
N ALA A 54 1.74 2.26 10.68
CA ALA A 54 1.76 1.92 9.26
C ALA A 54 3.17 1.56 8.82
N PHE A 55 3.25 0.55 7.96
CA PHE A 55 4.51 0.01 7.48
C PHE A 55 4.52 -0.02 5.96
N ILE A 56 5.55 0.62 5.40
CA ILE A 56 5.72 0.76 3.96
C ILE A 56 7.03 0.05 3.57
N PRO A 57 6.98 -1.26 3.24
CA PRO A 57 8.14 -1.96 2.73
C PRO A 57 8.46 -1.48 1.31
N ILE A 58 9.71 -1.06 1.08
CA ILE A 58 10.16 -0.54 -0.20
C ILE A 58 11.44 -1.22 -0.68
N ALA A 59 11.62 -1.24 -2.00
CA ALA A 59 12.76 -1.86 -2.65
C ALA A 59 13.29 -0.98 -3.79
N ASN A 60 14.40 -1.41 -4.39
CA ASN A 60 14.86 -0.79 -5.63
C ASN A 60 13.78 -0.93 -6.70
N GLY A 61 13.51 0.14 -7.44
CA GLY A 61 12.48 0.18 -8.47
C GLY A 61 11.10 0.62 -7.98
N SER A 62 10.87 0.76 -6.66
CA SER A 62 9.59 1.27 -6.16
C SER A 62 9.25 2.68 -6.67
N ASN A 63 7.96 2.98 -6.80
CA ASN A 63 7.48 4.29 -7.22
C ASN A 63 7.62 5.34 -6.10
N LYS A 64 8.56 6.27 -6.26
CA LYS A 64 8.81 7.33 -5.26
C LYS A 64 7.58 8.20 -4.95
N ILE A 65 6.70 8.44 -5.93
CA ILE A 65 5.54 9.31 -5.71
C ILE A 65 4.55 8.61 -4.79
N GLU A 66 4.25 7.33 -5.04
CA GLU A 66 3.40 6.53 -4.16
C GLU A 66 3.96 6.46 -2.74
N ILE A 67 5.26 6.17 -2.60
CA ILE A 67 5.92 6.08 -1.28
C ILE A 67 5.78 7.40 -0.50
N ILE A 68 6.20 8.52 -1.09
CA ILE A 68 6.25 9.80 -0.39
C ILE A 68 4.84 10.33 -0.12
N THR A 69 3.92 10.22 -1.09
CA THR A 69 2.53 10.66 -0.91
C THR A 69 1.83 9.87 0.20
N MET A 70 1.94 8.54 0.21
CA MET A 70 1.33 7.74 1.28
C MET A 70 1.96 8.05 2.63
N ALA A 71 3.29 8.10 2.72
CA ALA A 71 3.97 8.37 3.98
C ALA A 71 3.60 9.75 4.54
N ASP A 72 3.52 10.79 3.70
CA ASP A 72 3.18 12.15 4.13
C ASP A 72 1.74 12.25 4.63
N ILE A 73 0.76 11.77 3.85
CA ILE A 73 -0.67 11.84 4.19
C ILE A 73 -0.96 11.07 5.48
N VAL A 74 -0.44 9.86 5.59
CA VAL A 74 -0.66 8.98 6.74
C VAL A 74 0.00 9.57 8.00
N ARG A 75 1.19 10.18 7.88
CA ARG A 75 1.84 10.92 8.99
C ARG A 75 1.04 12.15 9.42
N ARG A 76 0.41 12.87 8.49
CA ARG A 76 -0.47 14.03 8.80
C ARG A 76 -1.70 13.61 9.61
N ALA A 77 -2.21 12.40 9.39
CA ALA A 77 -3.23 11.78 10.22
C ALA A 77 -2.72 11.27 11.59
N ARG A 78 -1.50 11.67 11.99
CA ARG A 78 -0.83 11.29 13.25
C ARG A 78 -0.57 9.79 13.41
N ILE A 79 -0.56 9.04 12.30
CA ILE A 79 -0.20 7.63 12.28
C ILE A 79 1.32 7.52 12.26
N ASN A 80 1.89 6.62 13.08
CA ASN A 80 3.32 6.38 13.06
C ASN A 80 3.69 5.54 11.83
N VAL A 81 4.39 6.14 10.87
CA VAL A 81 4.79 5.47 9.62
C VAL A 81 6.26 5.08 9.66
N VAL A 82 6.54 3.79 9.44
CA VAL A 82 7.88 3.25 9.21
C VAL A 82 8.03 2.87 7.75
N VAL A 83 8.89 3.58 7.02
CA VAL A 83 9.32 3.19 5.68
C VAL A 83 10.54 2.29 5.83
N ALA A 84 10.46 1.05 5.36
CA ALA A 84 11.52 0.07 5.55
C ALA A 84 12.10 -0.44 4.25
N SER A 85 13.43 -0.51 4.19
CA SER A 85 14.14 -1.10 3.07
C SER A 85 14.06 -2.62 3.15
N ALA A 86 13.66 -3.28 2.06
CA ALA A 86 13.76 -4.73 1.90
C ALA A 86 15.21 -5.25 1.90
N LYS A 87 16.20 -4.35 1.85
CA LYS A 87 17.63 -4.69 1.93
C LYS A 87 18.18 -4.39 3.33
N LYS A 88 19.35 -4.96 3.62
CA LYS A 88 20.14 -4.58 4.82
C LYS A 88 20.57 -3.11 4.80
N SER A 89 20.75 -2.52 3.62
CA SER A 89 21.05 -1.09 3.48
C SER A 89 19.78 -0.25 3.58
N LEU A 90 19.86 0.89 4.26
CA LEU A 90 18.78 1.87 4.35
C LEU A 90 18.58 2.67 3.05
N GLN A 91 19.54 2.65 2.12
CA GLN A 91 19.40 3.39 0.87
C GLN A 91 18.84 2.50 -0.24
N ILE A 92 17.71 2.92 -0.83
CA ILE A 92 17.15 2.31 -2.04
C ILE A 92 17.18 3.28 -3.22
N THR A 93 17.08 2.74 -4.43
CA THR A 93 17.00 3.50 -5.68
C THR A 93 15.64 3.28 -6.32
N ALA A 94 14.78 4.30 -6.33
CA ALA A 94 13.45 4.26 -6.94
C ALA A 94 13.50 4.09 -8.47
N SER A 95 12.36 3.78 -9.10
CA SER A 95 12.21 3.46 -10.53
C SER A 95 12.86 4.42 -11.54
N ARG A 96 13.10 5.69 -11.16
CA ARG A 96 13.71 6.72 -12.02
C ARG A 96 15.01 7.27 -11.44
N GLY A 97 15.73 6.48 -10.66
CA GLY A 97 17.08 6.81 -10.17
C GLY A 97 17.14 7.62 -8.87
N THR A 98 16.00 8.14 -8.39
CA THR A 98 15.94 8.86 -7.10
C THR A 98 16.40 7.95 -5.96
N LYS A 99 17.33 8.44 -5.13
CA LYS A 99 17.75 7.75 -3.91
C LYS A 99 16.81 8.11 -2.76
N ILE A 100 16.41 7.11 -2.00
CA ILE A 100 15.59 7.28 -0.79
C ILE A 100 16.33 6.59 0.35
N VAL A 101 16.46 7.26 1.49
CA VAL A 101 16.95 6.69 2.74
C VAL A 101 15.74 6.31 3.59
N THR A 102 15.65 5.05 4.00
CA THR A 102 14.54 4.49 4.78
C THR A 102 14.77 4.67 6.28
N ASP A 103 13.68 4.59 7.05
CA ASP A 103 13.71 4.72 8.51
C ASP A 103 14.41 3.51 9.16
N LYS A 104 14.14 2.31 8.64
CA LYS A 104 14.72 1.04 9.10
C LYS A 104 15.02 0.09 7.94
N SER A 105 15.80 -0.96 8.19
CA SER A 105 15.77 -2.15 7.34
C SER A 105 14.61 -3.04 7.76
N LEU A 106 14.15 -3.89 6.85
CA LEU A 106 13.09 -4.85 7.08
C LEU A 106 13.38 -5.73 8.30
N SER A 107 14.63 -6.21 8.42
CA SER A 107 15.09 -7.04 9.53
C SER A 107 14.96 -6.35 10.90
N MET A 108 15.14 -5.03 10.98
CA MET A 108 15.00 -4.29 12.23
C MET A 108 13.57 -3.81 12.49
N ALA A 109 12.73 -3.79 11.45
CA ALA A 109 11.36 -3.34 11.57
C ALA A 109 10.43 -4.46 12.08
N VAL A 110 10.63 -5.70 11.65
CA VAL A 110 9.84 -6.86 12.09
C VAL A 110 9.94 -7.11 13.59
N GLU A 111 11.03 -6.69 14.24
CA GLU A 111 11.22 -6.80 15.69
C GLU A 111 10.37 -5.80 16.51
N SER A 112 9.70 -4.83 15.87
CA SER A 112 9.13 -3.66 16.55
C SER A 112 7.68 -3.33 16.23
N ILE A 113 6.90 -4.24 15.63
CA ILE A 113 5.57 -3.85 15.12
C ILE A 113 4.48 -4.85 15.50
N TYR A 114 3.49 -4.33 16.23
CA TYR A 114 2.18 -4.94 16.43
C TYR A 114 1.15 -4.01 15.77
N TYR A 115 0.21 -4.61 15.03
CA TYR A 115 -0.93 -3.99 14.37
C TYR A 115 -0.58 -3.09 13.18
N LEU A 116 -0.84 -3.64 11.99
CA LEU A 116 -0.16 -3.19 10.79
C LEU A 116 -1.12 -2.79 9.68
N ILE A 117 -0.97 -1.54 9.26
CA ILE A 117 -1.36 -1.12 7.92
C ILE A 117 -0.16 -1.40 7.01
N ILE A 118 -0.24 -2.44 6.18
CA ILE A 118 0.80 -2.73 5.19
C ILE A 118 0.47 -1.94 3.93
N LEU A 119 1.36 -1.05 3.47
CA LEU A 119 1.15 -0.30 2.23
C LEU A 119 2.16 -0.75 1.17
N LEU A 120 1.69 -1.58 0.25
CA LEU A 120 2.52 -2.09 -0.84
C LEU A 120 2.47 -1.12 -2.03
N VAL A 121 3.65 -0.75 -2.54
CA VAL A 121 3.81 0.19 -3.66
C VAL A 121 4.12 -0.53 -4.97
N GLY A 122 3.64 0.04 -6.07
CA GLY A 122 3.94 -0.46 -7.41
C GLY A 122 5.30 -0.02 -7.94
N LEU A 123 5.63 -0.53 -9.13
CA LEU A 123 6.78 -0.05 -9.89
C LEU A 123 6.43 1.19 -10.71
N GLY A 124 7.43 2.06 -10.91
CA GLY A 124 7.32 3.05 -11.97
C GLY A 124 7.45 2.42 -13.37
N PRO A 125 6.95 3.07 -14.43
CA PRO A 125 6.88 2.54 -15.80
C PRO A 125 8.24 2.24 -16.48
N ARG A 126 9.36 2.44 -15.78
CA ARG A 126 10.71 2.04 -16.22
C ARG A 126 11.26 0.80 -15.52
N GLY A 127 10.43 0.07 -14.77
CA GLY A 127 10.68 -1.35 -14.48
C GLY A 127 10.54 -2.22 -15.75
N GLN A 128 11.15 -1.82 -16.86
CA GLN A 128 11.30 -2.67 -18.05
C GLN A 128 12.41 -3.70 -17.77
N GLY A 129 12.15 -4.59 -16.83
CA GLY A 129 12.58 -5.98 -16.95
C GLY A 129 11.35 -6.73 -17.45
N GLY A 130 11.28 -6.98 -18.77
CA GLY A 130 10.18 -7.72 -19.40
C GLY A 130 10.21 -9.22 -19.05
N GLY A 131 10.20 -9.57 -17.77
CA GLY A 131 10.22 -10.93 -17.29
C GLY A 131 9.66 -11.02 -15.88
N GLU A 132 8.56 -11.75 -15.74
CA GLU A 132 8.06 -12.40 -14.52
C GLU A 132 7.96 -11.54 -13.25
N GLY A 133 6.76 -11.01 -12.97
CA GLY A 133 6.37 -10.47 -11.66
C GLY A 133 6.94 -9.09 -11.31
N THR A 134 6.23 -8.36 -10.45
CA THR A 134 6.80 -7.13 -9.86
C THR A 134 8.04 -7.49 -9.02
N PRO A 135 9.10 -6.67 -8.91
CA PRO A 135 10.20 -6.84 -7.95
C PRO A 135 9.74 -7.09 -6.52
N LEU A 136 8.53 -6.64 -6.13
CA LEU A 136 7.95 -6.99 -4.84
C LEU A 136 7.43 -8.43 -4.81
N VAL A 137 6.86 -8.95 -5.90
CA VAL A 137 6.53 -10.37 -6.12
C VAL A 137 7.78 -11.23 -6.30
N LEU A 138 8.79 -10.77 -7.03
CA LEU A 138 10.10 -11.43 -7.14
C LEU A 138 10.86 -11.41 -5.80
N MET A 139 10.67 -10.38 -4.97
CA MET A 139 11.20 -10.32 -3.60
C MET A 139 10.33 -11.07 -2.59
N ALA A 140 9.01 -11.21 -2.83
CA ALA A 140 8.18 -12.17 -2.13
C ALA A 140 8.73 -13.58 -2.38
N LYS A 141 9.09 -13.90 -3.63
CA LYS A 141 9.78 -15.15 -3.98
C LYS A 141 11.20 -15.27 -3.42
N GLN A 142 11.86 -14.18 -3.05
CA GLN A 142 13.17 -14.18 -2.37
C GLN A 142 12.99 -13.92 -0.87
N ASP A 143 12.41 -14.90 -0.16
CA ASP A 143 12.32 -15.13 1.29
C ASP A 143 12.03 -13.95 2.23
N SER A 144 12.73 -12.81 2.15
CA SER A 144 12.61 -11.66 3.05
C SER A 144 11.23 -11.00 3.08
N VAL A 145 10.51 -10.89 1.95
CA VAL A 145 9.16 -10.31 1.91
C VAL A 145 8.10 -11.36 2.23
N THR A 146 8.26 -12.62 1.81
CA THR A 146 7.40 -13.72 2.27
C THR A 146 7.56 -13.96 3.77
N LEU A 147 8.76 -13.85 4.34
CA LEU A 147 8.99 -13.90 5.79
C LEU A 147 8.42 -12.69 6.51
N THR A 148 8.45 -11.51 5.88
CA THR A 148 7.76 -10.34 6.43
C THR A 148 6.27 -10.58 6.45
N ILE A 149 5.66 -11.01 5.34
CA ILE A 149 4.21 -11.24 5.25
C ILE A 149 3.77 -12.44 6.11
N ALA A 150 4.56 -13.51 6.17
CA ALA A 150 4.30 -14.70 7.01
C ALA A 150 4.46 -14.41 8.51
N PHE A 151 5.42 -13.57 8.92
CA PHE A 151 5.49 -13.06 10.30
C PHE A 151 4.26 -12.22 10.67
N LEU A 152 3.53 -11.72 9.68
CA LEU A 152 2.39 -10.83 9.84
C LEU A 152 1.04 -11.55 9.78
N GLU A 153 1.01 -12.87 9.53
CA GLU A 153 -0.23 -13.68 9.50
C GLU A 153 -0.87 -13.91 10.88
N GLU A 154 -0.15 -13.68 11.99
CA GLU A 154 -0.65 -13.95 13.34
C GLU A 154 -1.50 -12.82 13.97
N SER A 155 -1.60 -11.64 13.36
CA SER A 155 -2.39 -10.53 13.94
C SER A 155 -3.83 -10.51 13.42
N THR A 156 -4.80 -10.73 14.32
CA THR A 156 -6.25 -10.76 14.03
C THR A 156 -6.85 -9.44 13.54
N ASP A 157 -6.15 -8.32 13.74
CA ASP A 157 -6.66 -6.96 13.45
C ASP A 157 -5.88 -6.20 12.36
N ARG A 158 -5.25 -6.95 11.44
CA ARG A 158 -4.46 -6.36 10.34
C ARG A 158 -5.32 -5.68 9.29
N ILE A 159 -4.80 -4.58 8.74
CA ILE A 159 -5.36 -3.88 7.57
C ILE A 159 -4.33 -3.96 6.44
N ASP A 160 -4.72 -4.49 5.30
CA ASP A 160 -3.84 -4.67 4.15
C ASP A 160 -4.14 -3.61 3.08
N GLY A 161 -3.10 -2.93 2.62
CA GLY A 161 -3.16 -1.88 1.60
C GLY A 161 -2.26 -2.17 0.41
N ALA A 162 -2.81 -2.20 -0.80
CA ALA A 162 -2.04 -2.46 -2.01
C ALA A 162 -2.38 -1.49 -3.14
N ILE A 163 -1.40 -0.70 -3.60
CA ILE A 163 -1.56 0.23 -4.73
C ILE A 163 -0.82 -0.24 -6.00
N CYS A 164 -1.36 0.14 -7.15
CA CYS A 164 -0.76 -0.02 -8.47
C CYS A 164 -0.63 -1.50 -8.86
N SER A 165 0.60 -2.01 -8.97
CA SER A 165 0.88 -3.39 -9.34
C SER A 165 1.01 -4.32 -8.14
N SER A 166 0.99 -3.78 -6.92
CA SER A 166 1.18 -4.57 -5.71
C SER A 166 0.03 -5.50 -5.31
N PRO A 167 -1.23 -5.37 -5.80
CA PRO A 167 -2.27 -6.36 -5.51
C PRO A 167 -1.97 -7.81 -5.96
N GLU A 168 -0.94 -8.04 -6.80
CA GLU A 168 -0.40 -9.39 -7.05
C GLU A 168 0.04 -10.08 -5.74
N VAL A 169 0.60 -9.33 -4.78
CA VAL A 169 1.10 -9.87 -3.51
C VAL A 169 -0.01 -10.42 -2.61
N PRO A 170 -1.05 -9.65 -2.20
CA PRO A 170 -2.12 -10.21 -1.38
C PRO A 170 -2.88 -11.34 -2.10
N GLN A 171 -2.85 -11.42 -3.43
CA GLN A 171 -3.38 -12.59 -4.14
C GLN A 171 -2.49 -13.83 -3.98
N GLU A 172 -1.18 -13.74 -4.22
CA GLU A 172 -0.26 -14.88 -4.07
C GLU A 172 -0.27 -15.44 -2.64
N GLN A 173 -0.59 -14.61 -1.65
CA GLN A 173 -0.69 -14.97 -0.23
C GLN A 173 -2.11 -15.41 0.19
N GLY A 174 -3.07 -15.47 -0.74
CA GLY A 174 -4.46 -15.85 -0.44
C GLY A 174 -5.28 -14.81 0.33
N LEU A 175 -4.73 -13.64 0.65
CA LEU A 175 -5.40 -12.54 1.36
C LEU A 175 -6.50 -11.86 0.53
N ALA A 176 -6.37 -11.92 -0.80
CA ALA A 176 -7.37 -11.44 -1.76
C ALA A 176 -8.38 -12.52 -2.17
N LYS A 177 -8.32 -13.73 -1.59
CA LYS A 177 -9.27 -14.80 -1.88
C LYS A 177 -10.69 -14.36 -1.51
N ASP A 178 -11.63 -14.56 -2.43
CA ASP A 178 -13.04 -14.19 -2.29
C ASP A 178 -13.30 -12.69 -2.05
N LYS A 179 -12.28 -11.84 -2.23
CA LYS A 179 -12.39 -10.38 -2.12
C LYS A 179 -12.41 -9.70 -3.48
N ARG A 180 -12.93 -8.48 -3.48
CA ARG A 180 -12.88 -7.56 -4.61
C ARG A 180 -11.69 -6.61 -4.48
N ILE A 181 -10.98 -6.38 -5.58
CA ILE A 181 -9.85 -5.44 -5.63
C ILE A 181 -9.89 -4.59 -6.90
N THR A 182 -9.11 -3.52 -6.92
CA THR A 182 -8.71 -2.83 -8.15
C THR A 182 -7.20 -2.80 -8.27
N ALA A 183 -6.69 -2.75 -9.50
CA ALA A 183 -5.27 -2.88 -9.75
C ALA A 183 -4.85 -2.20 -11.07
N PHE A 184 -3.55 -2.06 -11.29
CA PHE A 184 -3.03 -1.50 -12.54
C PHE A 184 -3.38 -2.39 -13.75
N PRO A 185 -3.80 -1.82 -14.91
CA PRO A 185 -4.29 -2.60 -16.05
C PRO A 185 -3.39 -3.75 -16.51
N SER A 186 -2.06 -3.58 -16.44
CA SER A 186 -1.11 -4.60 -16.93
C SER A 186 -1.04 -5.87 -16.08
N ILE A 187 -1.66 -5.90 -14.90
CA ILE A 187 -1.66 -7.08 -14.02
C ILE A 187 -3.02 -7.77 -13.97
N LEU A 188 -4.07 -7.21 -14.58
CA LEU A 188 -5.43 -7.71 -14.49
C LEU A 188 -5.57 -9.17 -14.97
N GLU A 189 -4.89 -9.54 -16.05
CA GLU A 189 -4.92 -10.90 -16.59
C GLU A 189 -4.27 -11.95 -15.67
N LYS A 190 -3.43 -11.52 -14.73
CA LYS A 190 -2.79 -12.40 -13.74
C LYS A 190 -3.60 -12.53 -12.46
N LEU A 191 -4.63 -11.71 -12.30
CA LEU A 191 -5.46 -11.71 -11.09
C LEU A 191 -6.55 -12.78 -11.23
N THR A 192 -6.65 -13.64 -10.22
CA THR A 192 -7.68 -14.68 -10.08
C THR A 192 -8.85 -14.21 -9.20
N CYS A 193 -8.67 -13.13 -8.44
CA CYS A 193 -9.70 -12.50 -7.63
C CYS A 193 -10.62 -11.58 -8.45
N LYS A 194 -11.73 -11.14 -7.85
CA LYS A 194 -12.73 -10.31 -8.55
C LYS A 194 -12.21 -8.88 -8.69
N VAL A 195 -11.95 -8.45 -9.93
CA VAL A 195 -11.52 -7.07 -10.22
C VAL A 195 -12.76 -6.17 -10.39
N VAL A 196 -12.74 -5.02 -9.71
CA VAL A 196 -13.72 -3.94 -9.88
C VAL A 196 -13.14 -2.92 -10.86
N ASP A 197 -13.82 -2.74 -11.98
CA ASP A 197 -13.47 -1.74 -12.99
C ASP A 197 -14.07 -0.37 -12.63
N GLY A 198 -13.50 0.73 -13.14
CA GLY A 198 -14.01 2.08 -12.90
C GLY A 198 -13.57 2.72 -11.59
N ALA A 199 -13.65 2.02 -10.44
CA ALA A 199 -13.21 2.54 -9.14
C ALA A 199 -11.71 2.87 -9.08
N LYS A 200 -11.34 4.01 -8.50
CA LYS A 200 -9.96 4.41 -8.15
C LYS A 200 -9.49 3.72 -6.88
N VAL A 201 -10.38 3.53 -5.91
CA VAL A 201 -10.12 2.87 -4.63
C VAL A 201 -11.22 1.83 -4.40
N VAL A 202 -10.82 0.62 -4.02
CA VAL A 202 -11.72 -0.48 -3.66
C VAL A 202 -11.37 -0.96 -2.27
N ILE A 203 -12.38 -1.04 -1.40
CA ILE A 203 -12.27 -1.58 -0.05
C ILE A 203 -13.15 -2.82 0.04
N ASP A 204 -12.58 -3.95 0.48
CA ASP A 204 -13.31 -5.17 0.75
C ASP A 204 -12.89 -5.73 2.13
N GLY A 205 -13.73 -5.49 3.14
CA GLY A 205 -13.40 -5.74 4.54
C GLY A 205 -12.20 -4.91 5.02
N LYS A 206 -11.16 -5.58 5.54
CA LYS A 206 -9.89 -4.93 5.96
C LYS A 206 -8.83 -4.86 4.84
N LEU A 207 -9.20 -5.07 3.57
CA LEU A 207 -8.31 -4.92 2.42
C LEU A 207 -8.69 -3.67 1.62
N ILE A 208 -7.75 -2.74 1.46
CA ILE A 208 -7.88 -1.56 0.62
C ILE A 208 -6.92 -1.64 -0.57
N THR A 209 -7.42 -1.37 -1.77
CA THR A 209 -6.63 -1.40 -3.00
C THR A 209 -6.88 -0.17 -3.87
N SER A 210 -5.88 0.22 -4.67
CA SER A 210 -6.04 1.31 -5.63
C SER A 210 -5.25 1.06 -6.91
N LYS A 211 -5.81 1.47 -8.05
CA LYS A 211 -5.13 1.43 -9.34
C LYS A 211 -4.32 2.70 -9.55
N TRP A 212 -3.14 2.61 -10.16
CA TRP A 212 -2.44 3.80 -10.63
C TRP A 212 -2.98 4.22 -11.99
N LEU A 213 -3.49 5.45 -12.09
CA LEU A 213 -3.87 6.05 -13.36
C LEU A 213 -2.78 7.05 -13.74
N THR A 214 -2.21 6.86 -14.94
CA THR A 214 -1.33 7.83 -15.60
C THR A 214 -2.13 9.04 -16.04
#